data_AF-A0AAW0ETH2-F1
#
_entry.id   AF-A0AAW0ETH2-F1
#
_cell.length_a   1.000
_cell.length_b   1.000
_cell.length_c   1.000
_cell.angle_alpha   90.00
_cell.angle_beta   90.00
_cell.angle_gamma   90.00
#
_symmetry.space_group_name_H-M   'P 1'
#
loop_
_entity.id
_entity.type
_entity.pdbx_description
1 polymer ?
#
loop_
_entity_poly.entity_id
_entity_poly.type
_entity_poly.pdbx_seq_one_letter_code
_entity_poly.pdbx_strand_id
1 'polypeptide(L)'
;MRALASTATAASRRVWMSTAARTTTSSAAAAAAAMTTSRLSVSSSPTAATTAPAGATGPAVAPKKPRRRITSRLDASDLLKKVPSEPGAHAELSTAELERKVEEMSRMNPKQLEEVMRRFETQEEESSRVLSEDALYQMDVSLAPRSSGAVRVFWKDVDVVELSERYPGWFAVAVDGRRVKAFETSQALAVPSMAMACCCAQEYAEQTGHINKLLMPMSDICSGALHIAPQMLTPRIDYLLSFFQNDNLYFRAAPIAAAQDAMIAPIVAWFERVYEMDVPRVVGIGDPHITPHATARMRDALLAMNMNPYQVLALCVTAQFTSSLLLPLALFHGVVDLPTALAINRAEEHHNITEAGLVEGYHDIREADVVTKICACATTWRLMKDVPLAKCLEVPRAAAAAMEEAESV
;
A
#
# COMPACT_ATOMS: atom_id res chain seq x y z
N MET A 1 -27.59 -42.00 54.39
CA MET A 1 -28.47 -41.12 55.20
C MET A 1 -28.94 -39.97 54.30
N ARG A 2 -30.21 -39.53 54.40
CA ARG A 2 -30.83 -38.44 53.60
C ARG A 2 -30.71 -38.64 52.06
N ALA A 3 -31.73 -38.97 51.28
CA ALA A 3 -33.19 -39.02 51.48
C ALA A 3 -33.86 -37.67 51.79
N LEU A 4 -34.35 -37.01 50.73
CA LEU A 4 -35.64 -36.31 50.69
C LEU A 4 -36.04 -36.09 49.22
N ALA A 5 -37.31 -36.32 48.87
CA ALA A 5 -37.86 -36.11 47.54
C ALA A 5 -39.34 -35.69 47.63
N SER A 6 -39.75 -34.76 46.76
CA SER A 6 -41.13 -34.30 46.53
C SER A 6 -41.13 -33.53 45.19
N THR A 7 -41.95 -33.79 44.16
CA THR A 7 -43.43 -33.69 44.02
C THR A 7 -44.00 -32.33 44.46
N ALA A 8 -44.85 -31.60 43.73
CA ALA A 8 -45.39 -31.72 42.36
C ALA A 8 -45.49 -30.26 41.77
N THR A 9 -46.21 -29.83 40.71
CA THR A 9 -47.38 -30.33 39.95
C THR A 9 -47.37 -29.71 38.53
N ALA A 10 -48.35 -30.02 37.66
CA ALA A 10 -48.37 -29.59 36.25
C ALA A 10 -49.49 -28.59 35.87
N ALA A 11 -49.23 -27.75 34.86
CA ALA A 11 -50.22 -27.17 33.93
C ALA A 11 -49.50 -26.52 32.72
N SER A 12 -50.06 -26.37 31.52
CA SER A 12 -50.78 -27.26 30.58
C SER A 12 -51.30 -26.39 29.42
N ARG A 13 -50.79 -26.64 28.20
CA ARG A 13 -51.44 -26.46 26.88
C ARG A 13 -52.21 -25.16 26.53
N ARG A 14 -51.67 -24.45 25.53
CA ARG A 14 -52.33 -23.93 24.30
C ARG A 14 -51.18 -23.46 23.38
N VAL A 15 -50.97 -23.87 22.13
CA VAL A 15 -51.82 -24.40 21.04
C VAL A 15 -52.92 -23.45 20.60
N TRP A 16 -52.70 -22.79 19.46
CA TRP A 16 -53.70 -22.59 18.41
C TRP A 16 -53.01 -22.41 17.05
N MET A 17 -53.70 -22.75 15.96
CA MET A 17 -53.20 -22.72 14.58
C MET A 17 -54.30 -22.20 13.65
N SER A 18 -53.90 -21.54 12.57
CA SER A 18 -54.65 -21.36 11.31
C SER A 18 -56.00 -20.61 11.32
N THR A 19 -56.04 -19.45 10.66
CA THR A 19 -56.89 -19.11 9.50
C THR A 19 -56.65 -17.62 9.12
N ALA A 20 -56.78 -17.05 7.91
CA ALA A 20 -56.83 -17.48 6.49
C ALA A 20 -57.87 -16.66 5.69
N ALA A 21 -57.52 -15.45 5.24
CA ALA A 21 -58.16 -14.62 4.20
C ALA A 21 -57.11 -13.59 3.72
N ARG A 22 -56.88 -13.25 2.42
CA ARG A 22 -57.75 -12.62 1.39
C ARG A 22 -58.20 -11.20 1.80
N THR A 23 -58.11 -10.14 0.98
CA THR A 23 -57.92 -10.05 -0.49
C THR A 23 -57.43 -8.66 -0.96
N THR A 24 -56.94 -8.55 -2.22
CA THR A 24 -56.95 -7.33 -3.12
C THR A 24 -56.16 -6.06 -2.69
N THR A 25 -55.59 -5.19 -3.55
CA THR A 25 -55.38 -5.09 -5.04
C THR A 25 -54.40 -3.96 -5.38
N SER A 26 -53.93 -3.89 -6.65
CA SER A 26 -53.36 -2.70 -7.32
C SER A 26 -51.91 -2.30 -6.92
N SER A 27 -51.05 -1.75 -7.79
CA SER A 27 -51.11 -1.50 -9.25
C SER A 27 -49.71 -1.65 -9.85
N ALA A 28 -49.58 -2.07 -11.11
CA ALA A 28 -48.31 -2.10 -11.84
C ALA A 28 -48.22 -0.95 -12.86
N ALA A 29 -47.01 -0.47 -13.12
CA ALA A 29 -46.70 0.39 -14.27
C ALA A 29 -45.23 0.21 -14.68
N ALA A 30 -44.99 -0.56 -15.76
CA ALA A 30 -43.72 -0.56 -16.46
C ALA A 30 -43.84 0.36 -17.68
N ALA A 31 -42.79 1.15 -17.95
CA ALA A 31 -42.69 1.96 -19.16
C ALA A 31 -41.28 1.80 -19.75
N ALA A 32 -41.23 1.46 -21.04
CA ALA A 32 -40.00 1.32 -21.82
C ALA A 32 -40.16 2.05 -23.16
N ALA A 33 -39.06 2.15 -23.91
CA ALA A 33 -38.90 2.95 -25.13
C ALA A 33 -38.87 4.48 -24.86
N ALA A 34 -38.31 5.31 -25.75
CA ALA A 34 -37.78 5.02 -27.08
C ALA A 34 -36.41 5.69 -27.34
N MET A 35 -35.68 5.18 -28.33
CA MET A 35 -34.49 5.85 -28.88
C MET A 35 -34.91 7.08 -29.69
N THR A 36 -34.10 8.14 -29.72
CA THR A 36 -34.13 9.09 -30.84
C THR A 36 -32.71 9.60 -31.12
N THR A 37 -32.27 9.45 -32.36
CA THR A 37 -30.97 9.91 -32.85
C THR A 37 -31.06 11.33 -33.40
N SER A 38 -29.99 12.12 -33.27
CA SER A 38 -29.75 13.26 -34.18
C SER A 38 -28.25 13.39 -34.52
N ARG A 39 -27.92 14.16 -35.56
CA ARG A 39 -26.63 14.12 -36.30
C ARG A 39 -26.03 15.51 -36.55
N LEU A 40 -24.68 15.57 -36.49
CA LEU A 40 -23.74 16.25 -37.41
C LEU A 40 -24.03 17.67 -37.96
N SER A 41 -23.24 18.67 -37.52
CA SER A 41 -22.53 19.70 -38.34
C SER A 41 -21.76 20.67 -37.39
N VAL A 42 -20.49 21.10 -37.51
CA VAL A 42 -19.49 21.31 -38.60
C VAL A 42 -19.53 22.72 -39.23
N SER A 43 -18.34 23.35 -39.36
CA SER A 43 -18.02 24.67 -39.98
C SER A 43 -18.48 25.93 -39.21
N SER A 44 -17.85 27.12 -39.32
CA SER A 44 -16.49 27.53 -39.79
C SER A 44 -16.16 28.98 -39.37
N SER A 45 -14.87 29.36 -39.32
CA SER A 45 -14.40 30.74 -39.06
C SER A 45 -14.56 31.68 -40.27
N PRO A 46 -14.51 33.00 -40.04
CA PRO A 46 -13.63 33.87 -40.85
C PRO A 46 -12.80 34.86 -40.00
N THR A 47 -11.90 35.61 -40.65
CA THR A 47 -10.87 36.47 -40.04
C THR A 47 -11.03 37.97 -40.37
N ALA A 48 -10.75 38.84 -39.40
CA ALA A 48 -10.36 40.25 -39.62
C ALA A 48 -9.59 40.82 -38.40
N ALA A 49 -8.73 41.82 -38.63
CA ALA A 49 -8.08 42.65 -37.59
C ALA A 49 -8.95 43.91 -37.30
N THR A 50 -8.74 44.74 -36.26
CA THR A 50 -7.51 45.45 -35.83
C THR A 50 -7.71 46.10 -34.44
N THR A 51 -6.66 46.70 -33.87
CA THR A 51 -6.61 47.65 -32.72
C THR A 51 -6.83 47.11 -31.30
N ALA A 52 -5.96 47.55 -30.38
CA ALA A 52 -6.07 47.36 -28.93
C ALA A 52 -6.64 48.62 -28.26
N PRO A 53 -7.13 48.51 -27.01
CA PRO A 53 -6.30 48.98 -25.89
C PRO A 53 -6.21 47.96 -24.73
N ALA A 54 -5.48 48.30 -23.67
CA ALA A 54 -5.16 47.41 -22.56
C ALA A 54 -6.31 47.23 -21.53
N GLY A 55 -6.45 46.01 -21.01
CA GLY A 55 -7.34 45.61 -19.92
C GLY A 55 -7.04 44.17 -19.48
N ALA A 56 -7.17 43.85 -18.20
CA ALA A 56 -6.66 42.59 -17.64
C ALA A 56 -7.71 41.45 -17.57
N THR A 57 -7.27 40.21 -17.83
CA THR A 57 -7.94 38.95 -17.42
C THR A 57 -6.94 37.78 -17.44
N GLY A 58 -7.20 36.72 -16.66
CA GLY A 58 -6.31 35.56 -16.48
C GLY A 58 -6.47 34.43 -17.52
N PRO A 59 -5.60 33.39 -17.47
CA PRO A 59 -5.53 32.33 -18.48
C PRO A 59 -6.59 31.22 -18.30
N ALA A 60 -6.94 30.55 -19.41
CA ALA A 60 -7.91 29.44 -19.46
C ALA A 60 -7.25 28.09 -19.79
N VAL A 61 -7.87 26.98 -19.36
CA VAL A 61 -7.31 25.62 -19.41
C VAL A 61 -7.88 24.80 -20.58
N ALA A 62 -7.03 23.99 -21.24
CA ALA A 62 -7.38 23.14 -22.38
C ALA A 62 -7.51 21.63 -22.01
N PRO A 63 -8.28 20.81 -22.75
CA PRO A 63 -8.71 19.48 -22.32
C PRO A 63 -7.73 18.33 -22.64
N LYS A 64 -7.66 17.33 -21.76
CA LYS A 64 -6.85 16.09 -21.93
C LYS A 64 -7.60 15.01 -22.75
N LYS A 65 -6.86 14.19 -23.51
CA LYS A 65 -7.36 13.01 -24.25
C LYS A 65 -6.67 11.70 -23.79
N PRO A 66 -7.32 10.53 -23.96
CA PRO A 66 -6.92 9.29 -23.28
C PRO A 66 -5.85 8.46 -24.01
N ARG A 67 -5.06 7.68 -23.25
CA ARG A 67 -4.14 6.64 -23.77
C ARG A 67 -4.88 5.31 -24.04
N ARG A 68 -4.37 4.52 -24.99
CA ARG A 68 -4.87 3.18 -25.35
C ARG A 68 -4.12 2.08 -24.59
N ARG A 69 -4.75 0.89 -24.47
CA ARG A 69 -4.18 -0.34 -23.89
C ARG A 69 -3.77 -1.30 -25.02
N ILE A 70 -2.72 -2.09 -24.80
CA ILE A 70 -2.23 -3.15 -25.71
C ILE A 70 -2.31 -4.50 -24.96
N THR A 71 -2.50 -5.58 -25.70
CA THR A 71 -2.57 -6.97 -25.21
C THR A 71 -1.57 -7.84 -25.97
N SER A 72 -0.94 -8.79 -25.27
CA SER A 72 -0.06 -9.82 -25.83
C SER A 72 -0.76 -11.19 -25.84
N ARG A 73 -0.24 -12.12 -26.65
CA ARG A 73 -0.71 -13.51 -26.75
C ARG A 73 0.46 -14.44 -26.44
N LEU A 74 0.33 -15.27 -25.41
CA LEU A 74 1.16 -16.44 -25.16
C LEU A 74 0.28 -17.54 -24.55
N ASP A 75 0.62 -18.79 -24.80
CA ASP A 75 -0.13 -19.97 -24.38
C ASP A 75 0.65 -20.71 -23.28
N ALA A 76 0.03 -20.89 -22.11
CA ALA A 76 0.66 -21.53 -20.94
C ALA A 76 0.73 -23.06 -21.04
N SER A 77 0.05 -23.67 -22.01
CA SER A 77 -0.22 -25.12 -22.06
C SER A 77 1.01 -26.01 -22.23
N ASP A 78 2.15 -25.48 -22.68
CA ASP A 78 3.41 -26.23 -22.85
C ASP A 78 4.35 -26.18 -21.64
N LEU A 79 4.14 -25.26 -20.68
CA LEU A 79 4.99 -25.17 -19.47
C LEU A 79 4.71 -26.28 -18.47
N LEU A 80 3.43 -26.65 -18.31
CA LEU A 80 2.93 -27.62 -17.31
C LEU A 80 3.43 -29.06 -17.51
N LYS A 81 4.06 -29.39 -18.64
CA LYS A 81 4.50 -30.76 -18.99
C LYS A 81 5.82 -31.20 -18.33
N LYS A 82 6.35 -30.43 -17.38
CA LYS A 82 7.72 -30.56 -16.84
C LYS A 82 7.83 -30.83 -15.33
N VAL A 83 6.71 -30.99 -14.61
CA VAL A 83 6.70 -31.07 -13.13
C VAL A 83 6.55 -32.53 -12.66
N PRO A 84 7.48 -33.06 -11.83
CA PRO A 84 7.36 -34.39 -11.21
C PRO A 84 6.20 -34.50 -10.20
N SER A 85 5.78 -35.72 -9.87
CA SER A 85 4.40 -35.96 -9.38
C SER A 85 4.25 -36.71 -8.04
N GLU A 86 5.28 -36.79 -7.19
CA GLU A 86 5.21 -37.50 -5.89
C GLU A 86 5.36 -36.55 -4.68
N PRO A 87 4.30 -36.35 -3.87
CA PRO A 87 4.35 -35.51 -2.68
C PRO A 87 4.74 -36.30 -1.42
N GLY A 88 5.80 -35.86 -0.73
CA GLY A 88 6.17 -36.38 0.60
C GLY A 88 7.64 -36.17 0.98
N ALA A 89 8.56 -36.40 0.04
CA ALA A 89 10.01 -36.49 0.29
C ALA A 89 10.65 -35.23 0.92
N HIS A 90 10.02 -34.06 0.85
CA HIS A 90 10.57 -32.81 1.39
C HIS A 90 10.25 -32.57 2.88
N ALA A 91 9.24 -33.22 3.45
CA ALA A 91 8.85 -33.00 4.85
C ALA A 91 9.90 -33.56 5.84
N GLU A 92 10.34 -34.80 5.60
CA GLU A 92 11.34 -35.49 6.44
C GLU A 92 12.73 -34.84 6.36
N LEU A 93 13.06 -34.22 5.22
CA LEU A 93 14.31 -33.48 5.04
C LEU A 93 14.35 -32.21 5.90
N SER A 94 13.24 -31.46 6.00
CA SER A 94 13.23 -30.17 6.72
C SER A 94 13.42 -30.32 8.23
N THR A 95 12.87 -31.37 8.85
CA THR A 95 13.10 -31.65 10.27
C THR A 95 14.52 -32.16 10.51
N ALA A 96 14.99 -33.08 9.68
CA ALA A 96 16.36 -33.60 9.76
C ALA A 96 17.44 -32.52 9.55
N GLU A 97 17.20 -31.53 8.67
CA GLU A 97 18.09 -30.37 8.52
C GLU A 97 18.12 -29.47 9.76
N LEU A 98 16.99 -29.30 10.45
CA LEU A 98 16.92 -28.50 11.67
C LEU A 98 17.63 -29.20 12.83
N GLU A 99 17.33 -30.50 13.04
CA GLU A 99 17.99 -31.34 14.04
C GLU A 99 19.50 -31.42 13.79
N ARG A 100 19.93 -31.58 12.54
CA ARG A 100 21.33 -31.58 12.15
C ARG A 100 22.04 -30.25 12.44
N LYS A 101 21.38 -29.11 12.24
CA LYS A 101 21.95 -27.79 12.60
C LYS A 101 22.07 -27.63 14.13
N VAL A 102 21.07 -28.10 14.89
CA VAL A 102 21.14 -28.12 16.36
C VAL A 102 22.26 -29.03 16.86
N GLU A 103 22.46 -30.19 16.23
CA GLU A 103 23.55 -31.10 16.57
C GLU A 103 24.93 -30.58 16.14
N GLU A 104 25.01 -29.87 15.01
CA GLU A 104 26.23 -29.21 14.54
C GLU A 104 26.64 -28.08 15.50
N MET A 105 25.70 -27.25 15.95
CA MET A 105 25.93 -26.22 16.97
C MET A 105 26.31 -26.83 18.33
N SER A 106 25.68 -27.93 18.75
CA SER A 106 26.01 -28.60 20.04
C SER A 106 27.40 -29.24 20.07
N ARG A 107 27.99 -29.50 18.89
CA ARG A 107 29.36 -30.02 18.72
C ARG A 107 30.41 -28.91 18.59
N MET A 108 30.04 -27.63 18.55
CA MET A 108 30.99 -26.51 18.48
C MET A 108 31.69 -26.26 19.82
N ASN A 109 32.97 -25.88 19.75
CA ASN A 109 33.72 -25.39 20.90
C ASN A 109 33.11 -24.03 21.33
N PRO A 110 33.02 -23.65 22.62
CA PRO A 110 32.16 -22.52 23.04
C PRO A 110 32.51 -21.18 22.39
N LYS A 111 33.80 -20.93 22.07
CA LYS A 111 34.22 -19.72 21.32
C LYS A 111 33.73 -19.67 19.87
N GLN A 112 33.48 -20.82 19.25
CA GLN A 112 32.93 -20.90 17.89
C GLN A 112 31.42 -20.71 17.93
N LEU A 113 30.75 -21.28 18.94
CA LEU A 113 29.34 -21.03 19.20
C LEU A 113 29.07 -19.54 19.51
N GLU A 114 29.92 -18.94 20.33
CA GLU A 114 29.93 -17.49 20.64
C GLU A 114 30.12 -16.63 19.37
N GLU A 115 31.01 -17.01 18.44
CA GLU A 115 31.15 -16.29 17.16
C GLU A 115 29.93 -16.48 16.24
N VAL A 116 29.31 -17.67 16.23
CA VAL A 116 28.08 -17.95 15.45
C VAL A 116 26.89 -17.18 16.02
N MET A 117 26.71 -17.18 17.35
CA MET A 117 25.71 -16.36 18.04
C MET A 117 25.92 -14.89 17.71
N ARG A 118 27.14 -14.37 17.86
CA ARG A 118 27.45 -12.97 17.51
C ARG A 118 27.17 -12.64 16.05
N ARG A 119 27.32 -13.58 15.12
CA ARG A 119 26.93 -13.36 13.70
C ARG A 119 25.42 -13.28 13.52
N PHE A 120 24.64 -14.13 14.19
CA PHE A 120 23.18 -14.01 14.21
C PHE A 120 22.74 -12.71 14.89
N GLU A 121 23.30 -12.37 16.05
CA GLU A 121 23.07 -11.10 16.74
C GLU A 121 23.42 -9.91 15.83
N THR A 122 24.54 -9.94 15.08
CA THR A 122 24.88 -8.87 14.14
C THR A 122 23.88 -8.78 12.97
N GLN A 123 23.38 -9.90 12.44
CA GLN A 123 22.36 -9.88 11.38
C GLN A 123 20.98 -9.43 11.91
N GLU A 124 20.64 -9.81 13.12
CA GLU A 124 19.43 -9.38 13.82
C GLU A 124 19.51 -7.89 14.19
N GLU A 125 20.67 -7.41 14.65
CA GLU A 125 20.95 -5.98 14.86
C GLU A 125 20.97 -5.19 13.54
N GLU A 126 21.56 -5.69 12.45
CA GLU A 126 21.53 -5.02 11.14
C GLU A 126 20.10 -4.91 10.60
N SER A 127 19.30 -5.98 10.70
CA SER A 127 17.89 -5.94 10.31
C SER A 127 17.04 -5.06 11.24
N SER A 128 17.25 -5.14 12.56
CA SER A 128 16.58 -4.30 13.57
C SER A 128 16.99 -2.83 13.47
N ARG A 129 18.22 -2.56 13.02
CA ARG A 129 18.70 -1.21 12.70
C ARG A 129 18.06 -0.68 11.43
N VAL A 130 17.94 -1.48 10.37
CA VAL A 130 17.13 -1.09 9.20
C VAL A 130 15.68 -0.82 9.62
N LEU A 131 15.09 -1.65 10.49
CA LEU A 131 13.73 -1.48 11.01
C LEU A 131 13.56 -0.23 11.91
N SER A 132 14.58 0.15 12.69
CA SER A 132 14.51 1.30 13.62
C SER A 132 15.00 2.61 12.99
N GLU A 133 15.91 2.58 12.02
CA GLU A 133 16.10 3.69 11.07
C GLU A 133 14.86 3.86 10.17
N ASP A 134 14.10 2.77 9.92
CA ASP A 134 12.77 2.83 9.29
C ASP A 134 11.62 3.18 10.24
N ALA A 135 11.86 3.38 11.55
CA ALA A 135 10.87 4.00 12.43
C ALA A 135 10.59 5.47 12.02
N LEU A 136 11.46 6.06 11.17
CA LEU A 136 11.21 7.29 10.42
C LEU A 136 10.00 7.20 9.46
N TYR A 137 9.54 5.97 9.16
CA TYR A 137 8.35 5.66 8.35
C TYR A 137 7.26 4.94 9.14
N GLN A 138 7.48 4.64 10.43
CA GLN A 138 6.38 4.59 11.38
C GLN A 138 5.81 6.00 11.45
N MET A 139 4.76 6.23 10.67
CA MET A 139 3.95 7.43 10.80
C MET A 139 3.12 7.35 12.08
N ASP A 140 3.77 7.47 13.23
CA ASP A 140 3.03 7.54 14.47
C ASP A 140 2.09 8.75 14.41
N VAL A 141 0.79 8.49 14.47
CA VAL A 141 -0.25 9.52 14.65
C VAL A 141 0.02 10.13 16.02
N SER A 142 0.87 11.16 16.04
CA SER A 142 1.42 11.70 17.27
C SER A 142 0.33 12.44 18.03
N LEU A 143 -0.33 11.72 18.94
CA LEU A 143 -1.32 12.24 19.89
C LEU A 143 -0.69 13.18 20.95
N ALA A 144 0.62 13.46 20.85
CA ALA A 144 1.31 14.42 21.68
C ALA A 144 0.64 15.81 21.54
N PRO A 145 0.35 16.52 22.65
CA PRO A 145 -0.26 17.84 22.60
C PRO A 145 0.67 18.79 21.84
N ARG A 146 0.12 19.45 20.79
CA ARG A 146 0.84 20.26 19.80
C ARG A 146 1.72 21.32 20.49
N SER A 147 2.99 21.00 20.67
CA SER A 147 3.94 21.80 21.44
C SER A 147 4.51 22.97 20.63
N SER A 148 5.33 23.81 21.27
CA SER A 148 5.88 25.05 20.73
C SER A 148 6.77 24.92 19.48
N GLY A 149 7.05 23.69 19.01
CA GLY A 149 7.75 23.43 17.74
C GLY A 149 6.85 23.44 16.49
N ALA A 150 5.52 23.55 16.62
CA ALA A 150 4.61 23.56 15.47
C ALA A 150 4.84 24.78 14.56
N VAL A 151 5.37 24.55 13.36
CA VAL A 151 5.62 25.61 12.37
C VAL A 151 4.29 26.22 11.91
N ARG A 152 4.15 27.54 12.04
CA ARG A 152 3.01 28.29 11.48
C ARG A 152 3.13 28.38 9.96
N VAL A 153 1.98 28.31 9.28
CA VAL A 153 1.89 28.62 7.85
C VAL A 153 2.19 30.11 7.69
N PHE A 154 3.20 30.45 6.88
CA PHE A 154 3.69 31.81 6.71
C PHE A 154 3.69 32.28 5.26
N TRP A 155 3.33 31.41 4.32
CA TRP A 155 3.27 31.69 2.89
C TRP A 155 1.84 32.00 2.45
N LYS A 156 1.72 32.54 1.23
CA LYS A 156 0.43 32.82 0.59
C LYS A 156 0.28 32.09 -0.75
N ASP A 157 1.33 32.08 -1.57
CA ASP A 157 1.29 31.58 -2.93
C ASP A 157 2.19 30.33 -3.05
N VAL A 158 1.69 29.26 -3.67
CA VAL A 158 2.38 27.97 -3.82
C VAL A 158 2.49 27.58 -5.29
N ASP A 159 3.67 27.15 -5.73
CA ASP A 159 3.99 26.90 -7.14
C ASP A 159 4.95 25.71 -7.32
N VAL A 160 5.14 25.25 -8.56
CA VAL A 160 6.01 24.12 -8.94
C VAL A 160 7.08 24.59 -9.93
N VAL A 161 8.32 24.67 -9.46
CA VAL A 161 9.46 25.21 -10.21
C VAL A 161 10.30 24.08 -10.78
N GLU A 162 10.56 24.07 -12.09
CA GLU A 162 11.49 23.12 -12.71
C GLU A 162 12.94 23.45 -12.34
N LEU A 163 13.75 22.42 -12.07
CA LEU A 163 15.16 22.52 -11.69
C LEU A 163 16.10 22.51 -12.91
N SER A 164 15.64 23.08 -14.03
CA SER A 164 16.23 22.94 -15.38
C SER A 164 17.71 23.31 -15.51
N GLU A 165 18.23 24.13 -14.59
CA GLU A 165 19.64 24.56 -14.54
C GLU A 165 20.62 23.45 -14.14
N ARG A 166 20.19 22.46 -13.33
CA ARG A 166 21.05 21.39 -12.80
C ARG A 166 20.43 19.99 -12.95
N TYR A 167 19.10 19.88 -12.95
CA TYR A 167 18.34 18.62 -13.04
C TYR A 167 17.10 18.79 -13.96
N PRO A 168 17.25 18.72 -15.29
CA PRO A 168 16.14 18.91 -16.24
C PRO A 168 15.02 17.87 -16.04
N GLY A 169 13.77 18.33 -16.11
CA GLY A 169 12.59 17.51 -15.84
C GLY A 169 12.42 17.08 -14.38
N TRP A 170 13.19 17.63 -13.43
CA TRP A 170 12.87 17.55 -12.00
C TRP A 170 12.17 18.82 -11.54
N PHE A 171 11.22 18.69 -10.63
CA PHE A 171 10.33 19.77 -10.19
C PHE A 171 10.37 19.88 -8.67
N ALA A 172 10.54 21.10 -8.15
CA ALA A 172 10.50 21.37 -6.71
C ALA A 172 9.27 22.22 -6.35
N VAL A 173 8.66 21.91 -5.20
CA VAL A 173 7.60 22.77 -4.63
C VAL A 173 8.24 24.07 -4.14
N ALA A 174 7.60 25.20 -4.40
CA ALA A 174 8.01 26.51 -3.89
C ALA A 174 6.83 27.21 -3.19
N VAL A 175 7.15 27.91 -2.10
CA VAL A 175 6.21 28.74 -1.33
C VAL A 175 6.74 30.18 -1.29
N ASP A 176 5.93 31.14 -1.73
CA ASP A 176 6.32 32.54 -1.98
C ASP A 176 7.66 32.65 -2.76
N GLY A 177 7.83 31.80 -3.78
CA GLY A 177 9.05 31.71 -4.61
C GLY A 177 10.26 31.01 -3.97
N ARG A 178 10.17 30.56 -2.71
CA ARG A 178 11.24 29.84 -2.01
C ARG A 178 11.03 28.33 -2.09
N ARG A 179 12.04 27.58 -2.55
CA ARG A 179 11.98 26.11 -2.63
C ARG A 179 11.75 25.51 -1.23
N VAL A 180 10.74 24.66 -1.12
CA VAL A 180 10.38 23.88 0.08
C VAL A 180 11.47 22.85 0.36
N LYS A 181 11.73 22.56 1.65
CA LYS A 181 12.58 21.44 2.06
C LYS A 181 11.76 20.17 2.27
N ALA A 182 12.34 19.03 1.90
CA ALA A 182 11.77 17.72 2.24
C ALA A 182 11.85 17.45 3.76
N PHE A 183 10.98 16.59 4.27
CA PHE A 183 10.90 16.29 5.71
C PHE A 183 12.19 15.64 6.22
N GLU A 184 12.60 15.99 7.44
CA GLU A 184 13.87 15.59 8.09
C GLU A 184 15.17 15.82 7.28
N THR A 185 15.18 16.69 6.26
CA THR A 185 16.40 16.98 5.48
C THR A 185 16.64 18.47 5.22
N SER A 186 17.90 18.84 4.98
CA SER A 186 18.30 20.16 4.49
C SER A 186 17.88 20.39 3.03
N GLN A 187 17.66 19.31 2.28
CA GLN A 187 17.46 19.28 0.83
C GLN A 187 16.08 19.79 0.39
N ALA A 188 16.00 20.27 -0.86
CA ALA A 188 14.75 20.70 -1.47
C ALA A 188 13.82 19.50 -1.77
N LEU A 189 12.51 19.68 -1.58
CA LEU A 189 11.47 18.71 -1.95
C LEU A 189 11.33 18.68 -3.48
N ALA A 190 12.18 17.89 -4.13
CA ALA A 190 12.29 17.74 -5.58
C ALA A 190 11.78 16.37 -6.05
N VAL A 191 11.09 16.32 -7.19
CA VAL A 191 10.46 15.11 -7.72
C VAL A 191 10.65 15.03 -9.25
N PRO A 192 11.00 13.86 -9.82
CA PRO A 192 11.25 13.72 -11.27
C PRO A 192 9.97 13.66 -12.14
N SER A 193 8.83 14.11 -11.60
CA SER A 193 7.50 14.09 -12.22
C SER A 193 6.71 15.33 -11.83
N MET A 194 6.37 16.18 -12.82
CA MET A 194 5.59 17.41 -12.60
C MET A 194 4.26 17.13 -11.90
N ALA A 195 3.55 16.07 -12.31
CA ALA A 195 2.25 15.73 -11.74
C ALA A 195 2.33 15.36 -10.25
N MET A 196 3.42 14.69 -9.84
CA MET A 196 3.66 14.36 -8.43
C MET A 196 4.03 15.61 -7.62
N ALA A 197 4.86 16.50 -8.18
CA ALA A 197 5.18 17.79 -7.54
C ALA A 197 3.94 18.70 -7.40
N CYS A 198 3.01 18.69 -8.36
CA CYS A 198 1.72 19.37 -8.24
C CYS A 198 0.84 18.81 -7.10
N CYS A 199 0.87 17.50 -6.84
CA CYS A 199 0.17 16.92 -5.69
C CYS A 199 0.75 17.43 -4.37
N CYS A 200 2.08 17.45 -4.22
CA CYS A 200 2.74 18.03 -3.05
C CYS A 200 2.42 19.53 -2.91
N ALA A 201 2.44 20.30 -4.01
CA ALA A 201 2.08 21.72 -3.99
C ALA A 201 0.63 21.97 -3.52
N GLN A 202 -0.32 21.11 -3.89
CA GLN A 202 -1.69 21.20 -3.35
C GLN A 202 -1.71 21.01 -1.83
N GLU A 203 -1.00 20.01 -1.30
CA GLU A 203 -0.92 19.78 0.15
C GLU A 203 -0.36 20.98 0.91
N TYR A 204 0.63 21.68 0.34
CA TYR A 204 1.16 22.95 0.89
C TYR A 204 0.18 24.13 0.76
N ALA A 205 -0.69 24.14 -0.24
CA ALA A 205 -1.73 25.16 -0.41
C ALA A 205 -2.92 24.98 0.55
N GLU A 206 -3.27 23.74 0.90
CA GLU A 206 -4.34 23.42 1.86
C GLU A 206 -3.91 23.56 3.34
N GLN A 207 -2.63 23.85 3.65
CA GLN A 207 -2.20 24.05 5.03
C GLN A 207 -2.75 25.38 5.60
N THR A 208 -3.47 25.32 6.71
CA THR A 208 -3.98 26.52 7.41
C THR A 208 -3.50 26.62 8.85
N GLY A 209 -3.00 27.79 9.25
CA GLY A 209 -2.60 28.11 10.62
C GLY A 209 -1.26 27.49 11.03
N HIS A 210 -1.20 26.17 11.20
CA HIS A 210 0.02 25.42 11.51
C HIS A 210 0.13 24.19 10.61
N ILE A 211 1.33 23.88 10.14
CA ILE A 211 1.59 22.71 9.29
C ILE A 211 1.15 21.44 10.01
N ASN A 212 0.45 20.56 9.29
CA ASN A 212 0.06 19.24 9.79
C ASN A 212 0.53 18.14 8.82
N LYS A 213 1.68 17.52 9.11
CA LYS A 213 2.26 16.43 8.30
C LYS A 213 1.26 15.30 7.97
N LEU A 214 0.30 15.01 8.85
CA LEU A 214 -0.72 13.98 8.63
C LEU A 214 -1.60 14.28 7.39
N LEU A 215 -1.75 15.55 7.05
CA LEU A 215 -2.48 16.03 5.86
C LEU A 215 -1.55 16.24 4.64
N MET A 216 -0.32 15.71 4.67
CA MET A 216 0.68 15.90 3.60
C MET A 216 1.28 14.57 3.10
N PRO A 217 0.47 13.52 2.84
CA PRO A 217 0.97 12.17 2.55
C PRO A 217 1.81 12.05 1.26
N MET A 218 1.59 12.89 0.25
CA MET A 218 2.37 12.87 -1.00
C MET A 218 3.74 13.53 -0.79
N SER A 219 3.78 14.65 -0.05
CA SER A 219 5.01 15.33 0.37
C SER A 219 5.88 14.45 1.28
N ASP A 220 5.22 13.68 2.14
CA ASP A 220 5.81 12.67 3.03
C ASP A 220 6.49 11.54 2.23
N ILE A 221 5.75 10.88 1.32
CA ILE A 221 6.28 9.83 0.43
C ILE A 221 7.40 10.39 -0.47
N CYS A 222 7.26 11.61 -1.00
CA CYS A 222 8.32 12.24 -1.80
C CYS A 222 9.57 12.56 -0.97
N SER A 223 9.42 12.96 0.29
CA SER A 223 10.56 13.18 1.21
C SER A 223 11.29 11.86 1.49
N GLY A 224 10.55 10.80 1.84
CA GLY A 224 11.14 9.47 2.05
C GLY A 224 11.87 8.91 0.83
N ALA A 225 11.31 9.08 -0.36
CA ALA A 225 11.94 8.62 -1.60
C ALA A 225 13.24 9.37 -1.98
N LEU A 226 13.46 10.57 -1.43
CA LEU A 226 14.74 11.30 -1.54
C LEU A 226 15.78 10.80 -0.52
N HIS A 227 15.36 10.32 0.65
CA HIS A 227 16.23 9.70 1.65
C HIS A 227 16.72 8.30 1.25
N ILE A 228 15.90 7.51 0.55
CA ILE A 228 16.28 6.17 0.06
C ILE A 228 17.45 6.29 -0.93
N ALA A 229 18.67 6.10 -0.47
CA ALA A 229 19.88 6.06 -1.30
C ALA A 229 19.90 4.81 -2.22
N PRO A 230 20.73 4.75 -3.27
CA PRO A 230 20.76 3.60 -4.20
C PRO A 230 20.95 2.25 -3.50
N GLN A 231 21.86 2.21 -2.52
CA GLN A 231 22.15 1.04 -1.69
C GLN A 231 21.00 0.64 -0.75
N MET A 232 20.07 1.56 -0.43
CA MET A 232 18.91 1.29 0.43
C MET A 232 17.77 0.60 -0.32
N LEU A 233 17.82 0.49 -1.65
CA LEU A 233 16.76 -0.20 -2.41
C LEU A 233 16.70 -1.70 -2.08
N THR A 234 17.83 -2.39 -2.01
CA THR A 234 17.85 -3.84 -1.70
C THR A 234 17.34 -4.14 -0.29
N PRO A 235 17.79 -3.46 0.79
CA PRO A 235 17.21 -3.60 2.12
C PRO A 235 15.69 -3.36 2.18
N ARG A 236 15.13 -2.46 1.37
CA ARG A 236 13.68 -2.24 1.29
C ARG A 236 12.94 -3.38 0.58
N ILE A 237 13.55 -4.02 -0.42
CA ILE A 237 13.02 -5.26 -1.01
C ILE A 237 13.09 -6.40 0.00
N ASP A 238 14.18 -6.52 0.76
CA ASP A 238 14.33 -7.54 1.80
C ASP A 238 13.33 -7.34 2.96
N TYR A 239 13.06 -6.09 3.33
CA TYR A 239 11.99 -5.73 4.27
C TYR A 239 10.60 -6.18 3.77
N LEU A 240 10.28 -6.01 2.48
CA LEU A 240 9.03 -6.48 1.90
C LEU A 240 8.86 -8.01 1.97
N LEU A 241 9.96 -8.77 2.03
CA LEU A 241 9.90 -10.23 2.21
C LEU A 241 9.51 -10.65 3.64
N SER A 242 9.65 -9.78 4.65
CA SER A 242 9.16 -10.07 6.00
C SER A 242 7.63 -10.20 6.02
N PHE A 243 6.93 -9.32 5.30
CA PHE A 243 5.48 -9.43 5.06
C PHE A 243 5.13 -10.64 4.19
N PHE A 244 5.96 -11.01 3.20
CA PHE A 244 5.71 -12.20 2.39
C PHE A 244 5.75 -13.51 3.18
N GLN A 245 6.59 -13.60 4.22
CA GLN A 245 6.67 -14.79 5.07
C GLN A 245 5.41 -14.98 5.94
N ASN A 246 4.79 -13.89 6.38
CA ASN A 246 3.68 -13.87 7.34
C ASN A 246 2.51 -13.00 6.84
N ASP A 247 2.12 -13.15 5.57
CA ASP A 247 1.15 -12.26 4.92
C ASP A 247 -0.25 -12.41 5.54
N ASN A 248 -0.87 -11.28 5.89
CA ASN A 248 -2.24 -11.23 6.39
C ASN A 248 -3.24 -11.98 5.48
N LEU A 249 -3.01 -12.00 4.16
CA LEU A 249 -3.86 -12.75 3.21
C LEU A 249 -3.71 -14.27 3.26
N TYR A 250 -2.79 -14.83 4.05
CA TYR A 250 -2.75 -16.27 4.35
C TYR A 250 -3.74 -16.68 5.44
N PHE A 251 -4.07 -15.78 6.37
CA PHE A 251 -4.82 -16.10 7.59
C PHE A 251 -6.33 -15.81 7.44
N ARG A 252 -7.16 -16.58 8.16
CA ARG A 252 -8.62 -16.45 8.14
C ARG A 252 -9.18 -16.51 9.56
N ALA A 253 -9.91 -15.48 9.98
CA ALA A 253 -10.74 -15.53 11.17
C ALA A 253 -11.90 -16.53 10.97
N ALA A 254 -11.93 -17.58 11.79
CA ALA A 254 -12.92 -18.66 11.72
C ALA A 254 -14.40 -18.21 11.53
N PRO A 255 -14.94 -17.17 12.20
CA PRO A 255 -16.33 -16.77 12.00
C PRO A 255 -16.64 -16.16 10.62
N ILE A 256 -15.65 -15.58 9.93
CA ILE A 256 -15.84 -14.91 8.63
C ILE A 256 -14.99 -15.50 7.49
N ALA A 257 -14.31 -16.63 7.73
CA ALA A 257 -13.35 -17.23 6.80
C ALA A 257 -13.88 -17.40 5.37
N ALA A 258 -15.14 -17.83 5.21
CA ALA A 258 -15.76 -17.99 3.89
C ALA A 258 -16.02 -16.65 3.16
N ALA A 259 -16.26 -15.56 3.89
CA ALA A 259 -16.39 -14.22 3.32
C ALA A 259 -15.01 -13.65 2.95
N GLN A 260 -14.01 -13.84 3.81
CA GLN A 260 -12.61 -13.50 3.50
C GLN A 260 -12.12 -14.26 2.26
N ASP A 261 -12.33 -15.57 2.18
CA ASP A 261 -11.98 -16.38 1.00
C ASP A 261 -12.63 -15.85 -0.28
N ALA A 262 -13.92 -15.49 -0.23
CA ALA A 262 -14.63 -14.94 -1.39
C ALA A 262 -14.06 -13.58 -1.86
N MET A 263 -13.61 -12.72 -0.93
CA MET A 263 -12.98 -11.43 -1.25
C MET A 263 -11.53 -11.57 -1.71
N ILE A 264 -10.79 -12.55 -1.18
CA ILE A 264 -9.34 -12.72 -1.37
C ILE A 264 -9.01 -13.65 -2.55
N ALA A 265 -9.90 -14.56 -2.95
CA ALA A 265 -9.69 -15.48 -4.08
C ALA A 265 -9.24 -14.81 -5.41
N PRO A 266 -9.71 -13.61 -5.80
CA PRO A 266 -9.20 -12.91 -6.99
C PRO A 266 -7.72 -12.51 -6.90
N ILE A 267 -7.23 -12.24 -5.69
CA ILE A 267 -5.82 -11.91 -5.41
C ILE A 267 -4.98 -13.19 -5.48
N VAL A 268 -5.42 -14.25 -4.79
CA VAL A 268 -4.77 -15.57 -4.78
C VAL A 268 -4.59 -16.11 -6.19
N ALA A 269 -5.69 -16.27 -6.94
CA ALA A 269 -5.66 -16.80 -8.31
C ALA A 269 -4.95 -15.88 -9.33
N TRP A 270 -4.71 -14.62 -8.97
CA TRP A 270 -3.81 -13.75 -9.73
C TRP A 270 -2.35 -14.00 -9.38
N PHE A 271 -2.02 -14.06 -8.09
CA PHE A 271 -0.66 -14.24 -7.57
C PHE A 271 -0.08 -15.58 -8.02
N GLU A 272 -0.82 -16.68 -7.78
CA GLU A 272 -0.43 -18.04 -8.16
C GLU A 272 -0.10 -18.14 -9.65
N ARG A 273 -0.90 -17.49 -10.51
CA ARG A 273 -0.69 -17.47 -11.97
C ARG A 273 0.44 -16.55 -12.43
N VAL A 274 0.78 -15.49 -11.67
CA VAL A 274 1.78 -14.48 -12.08
C VAL A 274 3.17 -14.81 -11.56
N TYR A 275 3.28 -15.39 -10.36
CA TYR A 275 4.54 -15.75 -9.73
C TYR A 275 4.81 -17.26 -9.74
N GLU A 276 3.83 -18.08 -10.18
CA GLU A 276 3.89 -19.55 -10.19
C GLU A 276 4.21 -20.14 -8.80
N MET A 277 3.50 -19.62 -7.79
CA MET A 277 3.74 -19.87 -6.37
C MET A 277 2.39 -19.98 -5.65
N ASP A 278 2.11 -21.14 -5.06
CA ASP A 278 0.88 -21.42 -4.31
C ASP A 278 0.75 -20.48 -3.10
N VAL A 279 -0.48 -20.05 -2.77
CA VAL A 279 -0.72 -19.17 -1.60
C VAL A 279 -1.25 -19.98 -0.41
N PRO A 280 -0.56 -20.00 0.74
CA PRO A 280 -1.04 -20.69 1.94
C PRO A 280 -2.40 -20.16 2.42
N ARG A 281 -3.19 -21.05 3.02
CA ARG A 281 -4.48 -20.71 3.64
C ARG A 281 -4.61 -21.35 5.02
N VAL A 282 -4.36 -20.56 6.06
CA VAL A 282 -4.44 -20.92 7.48
C VAL A 282 -5.76 -20.40 8.05
N VAL A 283 -6.45 -21.17 8.90
CA VAL A 283 -7.64 -20.72 9.63
C VAL A 283 -7.32 -20.66 11.11
N GLY A 284 -7.44 -19.48 11.73
CA GLY A 284 -6.89 -19.22 13.05
C GLY A 284 -5.36 -19.14 13.04
N ILE A 285 -4.72 -19.67 14.08
CA ILE A 285 -3.26 -19.61 14.29
C ILE A 285 -2.59 -20.86 13.70
N GLY A 286 -1.52 -20.66 12.94
CA GLY A 286 -0.68 -21.72 12.37
C GLY A 286 0.51 -21.15 11.62
N ASP A 287 1.43 -22.00 11.18
CA ASP A 287 2.55 -21.64 10.31
C ASP A 287 2.10 -21.73 8.83
N PRO A 288 2.28 -20.69 7.99
CA PRO A 288 1.98 -20.76 6.55
C PRO A 288 2.99 -21.60 5.75
N HIS A 289 4.08 -22.08 6.36
CA HIS A 289 5.11 -22.95 5.77
C HIS A 289 5.77 -22.38 4.49
N ILE A 290 6.01 -21.06 4.45
CA ILE A 290 6.70 -20.40 3.33
C ILE A 290 8.13 -20.90 3.19
N THR A 291 8.42 -21.65 2.12
CA THR A 291 9.75 -22.21 1.89
C THR A 291 10.81 -21.13 1.57
N PRO A 292 12.10 -21.33 1.91
CA PRO A 292 13.17 -20.41 1.51
C PRO A 292 13.25 -20.19 -0.01
N HIS A 293 12.89 -21.21 -0.81
CA HIS A 293 12.82 -21.11 -2.27
C HIS A 293 11.67 -20.18 -2.74
N ALA A 294 10.51 -20.23 -2.10
CA ALA A 294 9.41 -19.30 -2.36
C ALA A 294 9.83 -17.85 -2.05
N THR A 295 10.46 -17.61 -0.90
CA THR A 295 11.00 -16.28 -0.53
C THR A 295 12.05 -15.79 -1.53
N ALA A 296 12.95 -16.66 -2.00
CA ALA A 296 13.94 -16.32 -3.03
C ALA A 296 13.29 -15.97 -4.38
N ARG A 297 12.29 -16.74 -4.85
CA ARG A 297 11.53 -16.41 -6.07
C ARG A 297 10.79 -15.08 -5.95
N MET A 298 10.20 -14.78 -4.78
CA MET A 298 9.55 -13.49 -4.54
C MET A 298 10.55 -12.34 -4.58
N ARG A 299 11.75 -12.52 -4.01
CA ARG A 299 12.85 -11.54 -4.07
C ARG A 299 13.25 -11.21 -5.50
N ASP A 300 13.54 -12.25 -6.28
CA ASP A 300 13.93 -12.11 -7.68
C ASP A 300 12.81 -11.46 -8.52
N ALA A 301 11.55 -11.80 -8.24
CA ALA A 301 10.39 -11.17 -8.87
C ALA A 301 10.26 -9.68 -8.52
N LEU A 302 10.43 -9.27 -7.25
CA LEU A 302 10.42 -7.86 -6.84
C LEU A 302 11.58 -7.07 -7.47
N LEU A 303 12.78 -7.65 -7.54
CA LEU A 303 13.93 -7.04 -8.21
C LEU A 303 13.69 -6.89 -9.72
N ALA A 304 13.10 -7.90 -10.37
CA ALA A 304 12.76 -7.88 -11.79
C ALA A 304 11.70 -6.82 -12.17
N MET A 305 10.91 -6.30 -11.21
CA MET A 305 10.00 -5.17 -11.46
C MET A 305 10.73 -3.85 -11.74
N ASN A 306 12.02 -3.73 -11.39
CA ASN A 306 12.85 -2.53 -11.60
C ASN A 306 12.18 -1.23 -11.09
N MET A 307 11.57 -1.32 -9.90
CA MET A 307 10.83 -0.22 -9.28
C MET A 307 11.73 0.97 -8.95
N ASN A 308 11.24 2.19 -9.16
CA ASN A 308 11.92 3.39 -8.69
C ASN A 308 11.67 3.63 -7.17
N PRO A 309 12.45 4.48 -6.47
CA PRO A 309 12.39 4.61 -5.01
C PRO A 309 11.00 5.02 -4.48
N TYR A 310 10.25 5.81 -5.26
CA TYR A 310 8.91 6.26 -4.91
C TYR A 310 7.89 5.11 -5.00
N GLN A 311 8.07 4.18 -5.95
CA GLN A 311 7.29 2.95 -6.05
C GLN A 311 7.63 1.96 -4.92
N VAL A 312 8.93 1.77 -4.61
CA VAL A 312 9.37 0.91 -3.51
C VAL A 312 8.82 1.41 -2.17
N LEU A 313 8.93 2.71 -1.89
CA LEU A 313 8.40 3.29 -0.65
C LEU A 313 6.87 3.19 -0.57
N ALA A 314 6.15 3.47 -1.67
CA ALA A 314 4.71 3.29 -1.73
C ALA A 314 4.29 1.84 -1.47
N LEU A 315 5.10 0.86 -1.90
CA LEU A 315 4.89 -0.56 -1.63
C LEU A 315 5.15 -0.89 -0.16
N CYS A 316 6.26 -0.42 0.43
CA CYS A 316 6.56 -0.62 1.85
C CYS A 316 5.49 -0.02 2.78
N VAL A 317 5.07 1.22 2.55
CA VAL A 317 4.04 1.90 3.37
C VAL A 317 2.68 1.19 3.23
N THR A 318 2.29 0.78 2.02
CA THR A 318 1.04 0.03 1.85
C THR A 318 1.11 -1.35 2.50
N ALA A 319 2.28 -2.00 2.48
CA ALA A 319 2.48 -3.29 3.14
C ALA A 319 2.39 -3.17 4.68
N GLN A 320 3.00 -2.13 5.26
CA GLN A 320 2.85 -1.80 6.69
C GLN A 320 1.38 -1.62 7.10
N PHE A 321 0.61 -0.80 6.37
CA PHE A 321 -0.80 -0.54 6.68
C PHE A 321 -1.76 -1.71 6.40
N THR A 322 -1.30 -2.78 5.73
CA THR A 322 -2.11 -3.97 5.41
C THR A 322 -1.59 -5.28 6.00
N SER A 323 -0.42 -5.25 6.64
CA SER A 323 0.35 -6.43 7.06
C SER A 323 0.53 -7.48 5.95
N SER A 324 0.67 -7.03 4.69
CA SER A 324 0.60 -7.88 3.50
C SER A 324 1.52 -7.37 2.40
N LEU A 325 2.18 -8.26 1.66
CA LEU A 325 2.79 -7.96 0.37
C LEU A 325 1.81 -8.23 -0.80
N LEU A 326 1.00 -9.28 -0.69
CA LEU A 326 0.08 -9.69 -1.74
C LEU A 326 -1.01 -8.64 -2.03
N LEU A 327 -1.57 -8.01 -0.99
CA LEU A 327 -2.64 -7.01 -1.14
C LEU A 327 -2.16 -5.71 -1.82
N PRO A 328 -1.03 -5.08 -1.42
CA PRO A 328 -0.43 -3.98 -2.17
C PRO A 328 -0.13 -4.33 -3.63
N LEU A 329 0.51 -5.48 -3.89
CA LEU A 329 0.86 -5.90 -5.26
C LEU A 329 -0.40 -6.04 -6.14
N ALA A 330 -1.46 -6.65 -5.61
CA ALA A 330 -2.73 -6.80 -6.32
C ALA A 330 -3.42 -5.44 -6.61
N LEU A 331 -3.44 -4.53 -5.63
CA LEU A 331 -3.97 -3.17 -5.80
C LEU A 331 -3.18 -2.37 -6.86
N PHE A 332 -1.85 -2.45 -6.80
CA PHE A 332 -0.93 -1.69 -7.65
C PHE A 332 -0.85 -2.21 -9.09
N HIS A 333 -1.07 -3.51 -9.29
CA HIS A 333 -1.22 -4.11 -10.62
C HIS A 333 -2.66 -4.02 -11.17
N GLY A 334 -3.62 -3.54 -10.36
CA GLY A 334 -5.01 -3.30 -10.77
C GLY A 334 -5.85 -4.57 -10.88
N VAL A 335 -5.59 -5.53 -9.99
CA VAL A 335 -6.31 -6.79 -9.82
C VAL A 335 -7.59 -6.57 -9.01
N VAL A 336 -7.45 -5.80 -7.93
CA VAL A 336 -8.53 -5.26 -7.09
C VAL A 336 -8.52 -3.74 -7.19
N ASP A 337 -9.67 -3.12 -6.92
CA ASP A 337 -9.75 -1.67 -6.78
C ASP A 337 -9.46 -1.22 -5.34
N LEU A 338 -9.31 0.09 -5.15
CA LEU A 338 -8.96 0.68 -3.86
C LEU A 338 -10.04 0.45 -2.78
N PRO A 339 -11.35 0.63 -3.06
CA PRO A 339 -12.41 0.22 -2.14
C PRO A 339 -12.34 -1.26 -1.72
N THR A 340 -12.15 -2.20 -2.66
CA THR A 340 -12.05 -3.63 -2.32
C THR A 340 -10.80 -3.92 -1.49
N ALA A 341 -9.65 -3.32 -1.80
CA ALA A 341 -8.44 -3.49 -1.00
C ALA A 341 -8.59 -2.96 0.43
N LEU A 342 -9.22 -1.80 0.59
CA LEU A 342 -9.54 -1.23 1.91
C LEU A 342 -10.55 -2.08 2.68
N ALA A 343 -11.52 -2.69 1.99
CA ALA A 343 -12.51 -3.59 2.57
C ALA A 343 -11.90 -4.92 3.04
N ILE A 344 -10.97 -5.50 2.25
CA ILE A 344 -10.21 -6.70 2.63
C ILE A 344 -9.38 -6.42 3.89
N ASN A 345 -8.63 -5.30 3.93
CA ASN A 345 -7.78 -4.96 5.05
C ASN A 345 -8.55 -4.84 6.39
N ARG A 346 -9.75 -4.26 6.35
CA ARG A 346 -10.59 -4.06 7.55
C ARG A 346 -11.56 -5.21 7.82
N ALA A 347 -11.51 -6.33 7.09
CA ALA A 347 -12.58 -7.34 7.14
C ALA A 347 -12.85 -7.87 8.56
N GLU A 348 -11.78 -8.13 9.33
CA GLU A 348 -11.87 -8.61 10.72
C GLU A 348 -12.26 -7.49 11.68
N GLU A 349 -11.69 -6.29 11.53
CA GLU A 349 -12.02 -5.10 12.32
C GLU A 349 -13.49 -4.70 12.17
N HIS A 350 -14.03 -4.74 10.96
CA HIS A 350 -15.44 -4.44 10.67
C HIS A 350 -16.39 -5.49 11.26
N HIS A 351 -16.00 -6.78 11.24
CA HIS A 351 -16.75 -7.82 11.95
C HIS A 351 -16.73 -7.59 13.47
N ASN A 352 -15.57 -7.30 14.05
CA ASN A 352 -15.42 -7.01 15.48
C ASN A 352 -16.24 -5.76 15.90
N ILE A 353 -16.27 -4.71 15.08
CA ILE A 353 -17.12 -3.52 15.28
C ILE A 353 -18.63 -3.87 15.22
N THR A 354 -19.00 -4.84 14.37
CA THR A 354 -20.40 -5.30 14.24
C THR A 354 -20.86 -6.10 15.45
N GLU A 355 -19.99 -6.94 16.03
CA GLU A 355 -20.30 -7.77 17.21
C GLU A 355 -20.15 -7.02 18.55
N ALA A 356 -19.11 -6.20 18.69
CA ALA A 356 -18.71 -5.58 19.97
C ALA A 356 -18.90 -4.04 20.02
N GLY A 357 -19.18 -3.39 18.89
CA GLY A 357 -19.39 -1.94 18.79
C GLY A 357 -18.16 -1.14 18.34
N LEU A 358 -18.39 0.13 18.01
CA LEU A 358 -17.36 1.07 17.59
C LEU A 358 -16.66 1.70 18.80
N VAL A 359 -15.32 1.74 18.78
CA VAL A 359 -14.51 2.57 19.68
C VAL A 359 -14.19 3.89 18.97
N GLU A 360 -14.90 4.95 19.35
CA GLU A 360 -14.67 6.33 18.88
C GLU A 360 -13.28 6.83 19.31
N GLY A 361 -12.62 7.62 18.45
CA GLY A 361 -11.26 8.08 18.66
C GLY A 361 -10.18 7.01 18.47
N TYR A 362 -10.52 5.81 17.99
CA TYR A 362 -9.57 4.76 17.63
C TYR A 362 -9.85 4.19 16.23
N HIS A 363 -10.98 3.51 16.02
CA HIS A 363 -11.28 2.88 14.73
C HIS A 363 -11.48 3.90 13.59
N ASP A 364 -12.09 5.04 13.91
CA ASP A 364 -12.34 6.17 13.01
C ASP A 364 -11.05 6.90 12.59
N ILE A 365 -10.15 7.17 13.54
CA ILE A 365 -8.84 7.77 13.26
C ILE A 365 -7.96 6.79 12.47
N ARG A 366 -7.95 5.51 12.85
CA ARG A 366 -7.20 4.45 12.15
C ARG A 366 -7.72 4.24 10.73
N GLU A 367 -9.04 4.23 10.53
CA GLU A 367 -9.64 4.22 9.19
C GLU A 367 -9.17 5.43 8.37
N ALA A 368 -9.29 6.64 8.90
CA ALA A 368 -8.95 7.86 8.16
C ALA A 368 -7.49 7.88 7.70
N ASP A 369 -6.55 7.44 8.54
CA ASP A 369 -5.12 7.38 8.21
C ASP A 369 -4.80 6.29 7.18
N VAL A 370 -5.29 5.05 7.40
CA VAL A 370 -5.17 3.92 6.45
C VAL A 370 -5.72 4.30 5.07
N VAL A 371 -6.91 4.91 5.02
CA VAL A 371 -7.50 5.37 3.76
C VAL A 371 -6.62 6.44 3.12
N THR A 372 -6.18 7.45 3.88
CA THR A 372 -5.36 8.57 3.37
C THR A 372 -4.04 8.07 2.77
N LYS A 373 -3.33 7.17 3.44
CA LYS A 373 -2.01 6.71 2.98
C LYS A 373 -2.07 5.67 1.89
N ILE A 374 -3.03 4.75 1.91
CA ILE A 374 -3.21 3.81 0.79
C ILE A 374 -3.71 4.58 -0.47
N CYS A 375 -4.55 5.61 -0.33
CA CYS A 375 -4.86 6.55 -1.42
C CYS A 375 -3.60 7.21 -1.99
N ALA A 376 -2.73 7.75 -1.14
CA ALA A 376 -1.51 8.43 -1.55
C ALA A 376 -0.52 7.47 -2.22
N CYS A 377 -0.26 6.30 -1.62
CA CYS A 377 0.63 5.29 -2.18
C CYS A 377 0.15 4.77 -3.54
N ALA A 378 -1.15 4.47 -3.69
CA ALA A 378 -1.74 4.08 -4.97
C ALA A 378 -1.70 5.21 -6.01
N THR A 379 -1.69 6.48 -5.58
CA THR A 379 -1.53 7.65 -6.45
C THR A 379 -0.07 7.81 -6.88
N THR A 380 0.89 7.77 -5.94
CA THR A 380 2.33 7.78 -6.21
C THR A 380 2.72 6.68 -7.20
N TRP A 381 2.28 5.44 -6.97
CA TRP A 381 2.57 4.31 -7.87
C TRP A 381 2.12 4.58 -9.31
N ARG A 382 0.97 5.23 -9.50
CA ARG A 382 0.43 5.60 -10.82
C ARG A 382 1.16 6.79 -11.44
N LEU A 383 1.52 7.81 -10.66
CA LEU A 383 2.21 9.02 -11.14
C LEU A 383 3.70 8.81 -11.41
N MET A 384 4.31 7.80 -10.79
CA MET A 384 5.74 7.48 -10.91
C MET A 384 6.03 6.32 -11.85
N LYS A 385 5.01 5.59 -12.34
CA LYS A 385 5.16 4.43 -13.24
C LYS A 385 6.00 4.68 -14.50
N ASP A 386 5.81 5.84 -15.14
CA ASP A 386 6.51 6.20 -16.39
C ASP A 386 7.91 6.81 -16.12
N VAL A 387 8.36 6.87 -14.85
CA VAL A 387 9.68 7.42 -14.47
C VAL A 387 10.71 6.30 -14.30
N PRO A 388 11.80 6.27 -15.08
CA PRO A 388 12.81 5.22 -14.97
C PRO A 388 13.66 5.39 -13.71
N LEU A 389 14.06 4.28 -13.09
CA LEU A 389 14.96 4.25 -11.92
C LEU A 389 16.22 5.11 -12.12
N ALA A 390 16.82 5.06 -13.31
CA ALA A 390 17.98 5.89 -13.69
C ALA A 390 17.74 7.38 -13.44
N LYS A 391 16.58 7.93 -13.85
CA LYS A 391 16.27 9.36 -13.65
C LYS A 391 16.16 9.70 -12.17
N CYS A 392 15.55 8.82 -11.36
CA CYS A 392 15.45 9.02 -9.92
C CYS A 392 16.82 9.07 -9.22
N LEU A 393 17.89 8.56 -9.82
CA LEU A 393 19.25 8.53 -9.27
C LEU A 393 20.07 9.80 -9.57
N GLU A 394 19.55 10.74 -10.37
CA GLU A 394 20.27 11.94 -10.83
C GLU A 394 20.47 13.03 -9.77
N VAL A 395 19.52 13.18 -8.83
CA VAL A 395 19.57 14.22 -7.79
C VAL A 395 20.37 13.74 -6.58
N PRO A 396 21.27 14.57 -6.01
CA PRO A 396 21.96 14.29 -4.76
C PRO A 396 20.97 13.94 -3.65
N ARG A 397 21.02 12.71 -3.17
CA ARG A 397 20.21 12.22 -2.04
C ARG A 397 20.91 12.57 -0.71
N ALA A 398 20.19 12.51 0.40
CA ALA A 398 20.65 13.04 1.69
C ALA A 398 22.08 12.57 2.08
N ALA A 399 22.37 11.29 1.92
CA ALA A 399 23.70 10.71 2.19
C ALA A 399 24.83 11.29 1.30
N ALA A 400 24.54 11.61 0.04
CA ALA A 400 25.53 12.18 -0.88
C ALA A 400 25.80 13.66 -0.57
N ALA A 401 24.76 14.44 -0.25
CA ALA A 401 24.94 15.84 0.15
C ALA A 401 25.67 15.98 1.50
N ALA A 402 25.47 15.06 2.44
CA ALA A 402 26.24 15.02 3.68
C ALA A 402 27.74 14.75 3.45
N MET A 403 28.09 13.98 2.41
CA MET A 403 29.49 13.79 1.99
C MET A 403 30.02 15.02 1.22
N GLU A 404 29.25 15.60 0.31
CA GLU A 404 29.62 16.81 -0.45
C GLU A 404 29.82 18.04 0.47
N GLU A 405 29.04 18.17 1.55
CA GLU A 405 29.29 19.16 2.61
C GLU A 405 30.55 18.80 3.44
N ALA A 406 30.77 17.53 3.79
CA ALA A 406 31.93 17.10 4.59
C ALA A 406 33.29 17.17 3.85
N GLU A 407 33.30 17.09 2.52
CA GLU A 407 34.50 17.32 1.69
C GLU A 407 34.75 18.83 1.42
N SER A 408 33.87 19.71 1.88
CA SER A 408 33.95 21.18 1.68
C SER A 408 34.44 21.98 2.91
N VAL A 409 34.87 21.28 3.97
CA VAL A 409 35.26 21.84 5.29
C VAL A 409 36.67 21.42 5.68
#